data_AF-A0A842YEG0-F1
#
_entry.id   AF-A0A842YEG0-F1
#
_cell.length_a   1.000
_cell.length_b   1.000
_cell.length_c   1.000
_cell.angle_alpha   90.00
_cell.angle_beta   90.00
_cell.angle_gamma   90.00
#
_symmetry.space_group_name_H-M   'P 1'
#
loop_
_entity.id
_entity.type
_entity.pdbx_description
1 polymer ?
#
loop_
_entity_poly.entity_id
_entity_poly.type
_entity_poly.pdbx_seq_one_letter_code
_entity_poly.pdbx_strand_id
1 'polypeptide(L)'
;MKREPLYFTIFILTILFLSSFYLSWTVDRGLGEITVERYSIEREPGRPVDFLVYSPRLGTHLDPMPIVLTLHGLAGSKEGMYAFNIELARRNFTVVSVDLAGHGDSPLAYDIADTANMAEDAYAALRYVQQNWDNVDNESYGVLSHSLGFRVAIELKDFPVAPMGYAAVGDIGQMALGEYVDFPGNLLIAVGEYDEMITVDDALHAIRTATGNNSAMADVTYGSLANQTAYRLALAPTDHVFEAVDGTIVEKSSEWLIQAVQGEGQLASTLDPASQVYFSKTIATFTGSFFLLLSLFPLMMLVYTFIPDNKKPRKIENETEVFGIKKTFAVSSVLGAVMITIYTATSAGGFHLENIGLAWPKSMFGVGLVLFYILSAICFTIVMYLLLGKEATKKAFASIGIERLSLKEHAFDFLKGFIIAGICIVWLVGWLALCGLPELMQPWTLIALIKWPVGVRGINTVVVTAIAIPYLLVDAAWLRGLLLSNRNWGGSNHEVKSTIFAFISKFAVSGVLAVVVVFGTTALGLIAGKMVLLGLLLLLFLVVQLLTTIITAWTALKFQNVWPAIILSAFILALVAVSSLPLI
;
A
#
# COMPACT_ATOMS: atom_id res chain seq x y z
N MET A 1 8.94 29.56 -23.70
CA MET A 1 9.74 28.68 -22.81
C MET A 1 10.48 27.69 -23.69
N LYS A 2 11.78 27.47 -23.47
CA LYS A 2 12.54 26.43 -24.18
C LYS A 2 11.98 25.06 -23.80
N ARG A 3 11.63 24.23 -24.79
CA ARG A 3 11.01 22.91 -24.58
C ARG A 3 12.06 21.81 -24.43
N GLU A 4 13.25 22.04 -24.97
CA GLU A 4 14.39 21.14 -24.98
C GLU A 4 14.73 20.61 -23.57
N PRO A 5 14.76 21.45 -22.52
CA PRO A 5 15.00 20.96 -21.16
C PRO A 5 13.90 20.02 -20.66
N LEU A 6 12.63 20.26 -21.00
CA LEU A 6 11.50 19.42 -20.55
C LEU A 6 11.55 18.04 -21.19
N TYR A 7 11.82 17.95 -22.49
CA TYR A 7 12.01 16.67 -23.16
C TYR A 7 13.17 15.88 -22.54
N PHE A 8 14.31 16.56 -22.31
CA PHE A 8 15.48 15.93 -21.72
C PHE A 8 15.20 15.44 -20.30
N THR A 9 14.48 16.21 -19.48
CA THR A 9 14.06 15.77 -18.13
C THR A 9 13.12 14.57 -18.20
N ILE A 10 12.09 14.57 -19.05
CA ILE A 10 11.17 13.43 -19.20
C ILE A 10 11.94 12.20 -19.66
N PHE A 11 12.84 12.35 -20.63
CA PHE A 11 13.67 11.26 -21.14
C PHE A 11 14.54 10.65 -20.04
N ILE A 12 15.26 11.47 -19.26
CA ILE A 12 16.06 11.00 -18.12
C ILE A 12 15.18 10.27 -17.09
N LEU A 13 14.06 10.87 -16.69
CA LEU A 13 13.17 10.26 -15.70
C LEU A 13 12.58 8.93 -16.20
N THR A 14 12.32 8.82 -17.50
CA THR A 14 11.87 7.58 -18.13
C THR A 14 12.97 6.52 -18.11
N ILE A 15 14.23 6.87 -18.42
CA ILE A 15 15.37 5.94 -18.31
C ILE A 15 15.55 5.46 -16.87
N LEU A 16 15.48 6.38 -15.91
CA LEU A 16 15.63 6.04 -14.49
C LEU A 16 14.50 5.13 -14.02
N PHE A 17 13.25 5.44 -14.39
CA PHE A 17 12.11 4.56 -14.15
C PHE A 17 12.31 3.17 -14.76
N LEU A 18 12.68 3.09 -16.04
CA LEU A 18 12.93 1.82 -16.74
C LEU A 18 14.10 1.03 -16.13
N SER A 19 15.12 1.71 -15.61
CA SER A 19 16.25 1.08 -14.93
C SER A 19 15.82 0.46 -13.60
N SER A 20 15.08 1.23 -12.79
CA SER A 20 14.46 0.73 -11.56
C SER A 20 13.53 -0.46 -11.86
N PHE A 21 12.68 -0.31 -12.87
CA PHE A 21 11.78 -1.37 -13.30
C PHE A 21 12.52 -2.64 -13.73
N TYR A 22 13.55 -2.53 -14.56
CA TYR A 22 14.37 -3.66 -15.00
C TYR A 22 15.08 -4.36 -13.82
N LEU A 23 15.58 -3.58 -12.85
CA LEU A 23 16.15 -4.13 -11.63
C LEU A 23 15.11 -4.92 -10.84
N SER A 24 13.91 -4.36 -10.62
CA SER A 24 12.83 -5.05 -9.93
C SER A 24 12.41 -6.34 -10.66
N TRP A 25 12.22 -6.26 -11.98
CA TRP A 25 11.88 -7.40 -12.84
C TRP A 25 12.96 -8.50 -12.84
N THR A 26 14.23 -8.13 -12.63
CA THR A 26 15.36 -9.07 -12.53
C THR A 26 15.47 -9.71 -11.17
N VAL A 27 15.26 -8.94 -10.10
CA VAL A 27 15.25 -9.46 -8.73
C VAL A 27 14.04 -10.38 -8.51
N ASP A 28 12.89 -10.10 -9.13
CA ASP A 28 11.74 -11.02 -9.11
C ASP A 28 12.06 -12.42 -9.60
N ARG A 29 13.02 -12.54 -10.51
CA ARG A 29 13.53 -13.81 -11.02
C ARG A 29 14.80 -14.27 -10.31
N GLY A 30 15.04 -13.81 -9.08
CA GLY A 30 16.23 -14.18 -8.30
C GLY A 30 17.51 -13.90 -9.08
N LEU A 31 17.57 -12.77 -9.80
CA LEU A 31 18.67 -12.41 -10.70
C LEU A 31 18.93 -13.41 -11.85
N GLY A 32 17.91 -14.18 -12.24
CA GLY A 32 17.98 -15.21 -13.28
C GLY A 32 18.03 -16.64 -12.74
N GLU A 33 18.04 -16.84 -11.42
CA GLU A 33 18.05 -18.16 -10.77
C GLU A 33 16.67 -18.84 -10.79
N ILE A 34 15.57 -18.08 -10.87
CA ILE A 34 14.19 -18.62 -10.78
C ILE A 34 13.30 -18.18 -11.96
N THR A 35 12.30 -18.99 -12.28
CA THR A 35 11.12 -18.63 -13.09
C THR A 35 10.04 -18.10 -12.18
N VAL A 36 9.18 -17.24 -12.74
CA VAL A 36 7.97 -16.77 -12.07
C VAL A 36 6.87 -16.80 -13.11
N GLU A 37 5.84 -17.57 -12.83
CA GLU A 37 4.73 -17.80 -13.73
C GLU A 37 3.42 -17.49 -12.99
N ARG A 38 2.43 -17.03 -13.74
CA ARG A 38 1.13 -16.65 -13.20
C ARG A 38 0.09 -17.65 -13.67
N TYR A 39 -0.77 -18.05 -12.76
CA TYR A 39 -1.88 -18.95 -13.02
C TYR A 39 -3.16 -18.40 -12.45
N SER A 40 -4.28 -18.79 -13.06
CA SER A 40 -5.61 -18.61 -12.52
C SER A 40 -6.36 -19.91 -12.77
N ILE A 41 -6.96 -20.47 -11.72
CA ILE A 41 -7.80 -21.66 -11.80
C ILE A 41 -9.19 -21.31 -11.29
N GLU A 42 -10.19 -22.05 -11.72
CA GLU A 42 -11.54 -21.95 -11.19
C GLU A 42 -11.77 -23.12 -10.23
N ARG A 43 -11.75 -22.87 -8.92
CA ARG A 43 -11.97 -23.92 -7.91
C ARG A 43 -13.38 -24.49 -8.04
N GLU A 44 -14.34 -23.59 -8.18
CA GLU A 44 -15.77 -23.84 -8.40
C GLU A 44 -16.36 -22.74 -9.30
N PRO A 45 -17.52 -22.98 -9.96
CA PRO A 45 -18.13 -22.00 -10.86
C PRO A 45 -18.26 -20.60 -10.23
N GLY A 46 -17.57 -19.62 -10.80
CA GLY A 46 -17.55 -18.24 -10.33
C GLY A 46 -16.57 -17.94 -9.19
N ARG A 47 -15.70 -18.90 -8.81
CA ARG A 47 -14.67 -18.74 -7.77
C ARG A 47 -13.26 -18.92 -8.33
N PRO A 48 -12.73 -17.91 -9.05
CA PRO A 48 -11.36 -17.94 -9.56
C PRO A 48 -10.35 -17.76 -8.42
N VAL A 49 -9.21 -18.42 -8.56
CA VAL A 49 -8.06 -18.36 -7.66
C VAL A 49 -6.85 -17.95 -8.49
N ASP A 50 -6.35 -16.75 -8.26
CA ASP A 50 -5.15 -16.20 -8.90
C ASP A 50 -3.92 -16.43 -8.03
N PHE A 51 -2.86 -16.96 -8.64
CA PHE A 51 -1.62 -17.26 -7.93
C PHE A 51 -0.37 -17.13 -8.81
N LEU A 52 0.78 -17.01 -8.15
CA LEU A 52 2.10 -17.04 -8.75
C LEU A 52 2.84 -18.31 -8.35
N VAL A 53 3.60 -18.86 -9.28
CA VAL A 53 4.50 -20.00 -9.06
C VAL A 53 5.93 -19.53 -9.30
N TYR A 54 6.75 -19.62 -8.26
CA TYR A 54 8.19 -19.35 -8.33
C TYR A 54 8.92 -20.69 -8.31
N SER A 55 9.74 -20.97 -9.32
CA SER A 55 10.47 -22.25 -9.42
C SER A 55 11.94 -22.02 -9.79
N PRO A 56 12.90 -22.77 -9.24
CA PRO A 56 14.30 -22.70 -9.66
C PRO A 56 14.48 -23.05 -11.15
N ARG A 57 15.33 -22.30 -11.87
CA ARG A 57 15.69 -22.58 -13.28
C ARG A 57 16.80 -23.62 -13.42
N LEU A 58 17.78 -23.61 -12.51
CA LEU A 58 19.04 -24.34 -12.65
C LEU A 58 19.57 -24.81 -11.29
N GLY A 59 20.01 -26.06 -11.20
CA GLY A 59 20.70 -26.63 -10.02
C GLY A 59 20.42 -28.12 -9.83
N THR A 60 21.27 -28.82 -9.08
CA THR A 60 20.89 -30.07 -8.39
C THR A 60 19.91 -29.70 -7.29
N HIS A 61 18.64 -29.53 -7.66
CA HIS A 61 17.55 -29.30 -6.72
C HIS A 61 17.14 -30.63 -6.08
N LEU A 62 16.38 -30.55 -4.99
CA LEU A 62 15.67 -31.71 -4.48
C LEU A 62 14.71 -32.21 -5.57
N ASP A 63 14.68 -33.51 -5.79
CA ASP A 63 13.80 -34.18 -6.73
C ASP A 63 13.16 -35.39 -6.03
N PRO A 64 11.86 -35.32 -5.65
CA PRO A 64 10.93 -34.22 -5.90
C PRO A 64 11.19 -32.98 -5.03
N MET A 65 10.82 -31.80 -5.51
CA MET A 65 11.01 -30.52 -4.80
C MET A 65 9.80 -30.17 -3.92
N PRO A 66 9.98 -29.89 -2.63
CA PRO A 66 8.88 -29.48 -1.77
C PRO A 66 8.31 -28.11 -2.16
N ILE A 67 7.07 -27.86 -1.75
CA ILE A 67 6.38 -26.59 -2.00
C ILE A 67 6.32 -25.75 -0.72
N VAL A 68 6.41 -24.41 -0.85
CA VAL A 68 5.91 -23.49 0.17
C VAL A 68 4.71 -22.73 -0.37
N LEU A 69 3.58 -22.81 0.34
CA LEU A 69 2.41 -21.98 0.09
C LEU A 69 2.53 -20.67 0.86
N THR A 70 2.41 -19.52 0.19
CA THR A 70 2.53 -18.21 0.84
C THR A 70 1.21 -17.45 0.83
N LEU A 71 0.79 -16.99 2.02
CA LEU A 71 -0.48 -16.31 2.24
C LEU A 71 -0.24 -14.89 2.77
N HIS A 72 -0.75 -13.88 2.07
CA HIS A 72 -0.53 -12.48 2.42
C HIS A 72 -1.48 -11.95 3.51
N GLY A 73 -1.12 -10.81 4.10
CA GLY A 73 -1.98 -10.08 5.05
C GLY A 73 -3.08 -9.24 4.37
N LEU A 74 -3.88 -8.53 5.18
CA LEU A 74 -5.09 -7.84 4.74
C LEU A 74 -4.89 -6.68 3.73
N ALA A 75 -3.73 -6.02 3.75
CA ALA A 75 -3.37 -5.01 2.74
C ALA A 75 -2.46 -5.59 1.62
N GLY A 76 -2.29 -6.91 1.61
CA GLY A 76 -1.35 -7.62 0.76
C GLY A 76 -1.92 -8.09 -0.57
N SER A 77 -1.05 -8.73 -1.34
CA SER A 77 -1.36 -9.51 -2.55
C SER A 77 -0.29 -10.59 -2.72
N LYS A 78 -0.48 -11.53 -3.64
CA LYS A 78 0.50 -12.55 -4.00
C LYS A 78 1.87 -11.96 -4.39
N GLU A 79 1.91 -10.78 -5.01
CA GLU A 79 3.14 -10.04 -5.33
C GLU A 79 3.75 -9.34 -4.12
N GLY A 80 2.95 -9.07 -3.08
CA GLY A 80 3.40 -8.41 -1.84
C GLY A 80 4.33 -9.28 -1.01
N MET A 81 4.20 -10.60 -1.12
CA MET A 81 5.05 -11.59 -0.42
C MET A 81 6.42 -11.80 -1.09
N TYR A 82 6.84 -10.91 -2.00
CA TYR A 82 8.00 -11.12 -2.87
C TYR A 82 9.30 -11.43 -2.12
N ALA A 83 9.50 -10.87 -0.91
CA ALA A 83 10.71 -11.12 -0.14
C ALA A 83 10.85 -12.60 0.18
N PHE A 84 9.81 -13.22 0.75
CA PHE A 84 9.79 -14.65 1.02
C PHE A 84 9.78 -15.48 -0.25
N ASN A 85 8.97 -15.10 -1.24
CA ASN A 85 8.79 -15.90 -2.46
C ASN A 85 10.11 -16.06 -3.23
N ILE A 86 10.86 -14.96 -3.38
CA ILE A 86 12.15 -14.99 -4.07
C ILE A 86 13.16 -15.79 -3.26
N GLU A 87 13.28 -15.55 -1.95
CA GLU A 87 14.32 -16.17 -1.14
C GLU A 87 14.10 -17.67 -0.89
N LEU A 88 12.85 -18.11 -0.72
CA LEU A 88 12.51 -19.52 -0.60
C LEU A 88 12.71 -20.25 -1.93
N ALA A 89 12.30 -19.65 -3.05
CA ALA A 89 12.49 -20.27 -4.37
C ALA A 89 13.98 -20.44 -4.71
N ARG A 90 14.84 -19.52 -4.27
CA ARG A 90 16.31 -19.64 -4.41
C ARG A 90 16.92 -20.73 -3.52
N ARG A 91 16.14 -21.33 -2.61
CA ARG A 91 16.58 -22.33 -1.61
C ARG A 91 15.83 -23.65 -1.77
N ASN A 92 15.68 -24.10 -3.01
CA ASN A 92 15.12 -25.41 -3.37
C ASN A 92 13.66 -25.63 -2.96
N PHE A 93 12.83 -24.58 -3.05
CA PHE A 93 11.38 -24.71 -2.99
C PHE A 93 10.75 -24.30 -4.33
N THR A 94 9.66 -24.97 -4.70
CA THR A 94 8.63 -24.31 -5.51
C THR A 94 7.79 -23.46 -4.56
N VAL A 95 7.53 -22.20 -4.89
CA VAL A 95 6.68 -21.33 -4.05
C VAL A 95 5.38 -21.01 -4.79
N VAL A 96 4.25 -21.26 -4.12
CA VAL A 96 2.91 -20.92 -4.61
C VAL A 96 2.39 -19.75 -3.78
N SER A 97 2.21 -18.59 -4.40
CA SER A 97 1.73 -17.37 -3.73
C SER A 97 0.35 -17.00 -4.23
N VAL A 98 -0.64 -16.96 -3.34
CA VAL A 98 -2.06 -16.88 -3.70
C VAL A 98 -2.64 -15.53 -3.32
N ASP A 99 -3.51 -14.98 -4.17
CA ASP A 99 -4.39 -13.87 -3.77
C ASP A 99 -5.59 -14.41 -3.01
N LEU A 100 -5.75 -13.98 -1.75
CA LEU A 100 -6.94 -14.26 -0.96
C LEU A 100 -8.16 -13.54 -1.55
N ALA A 101 -9.37 -14.03 -1.21
CA ALA A 101 -10.62 -13.45 -1.68
C ALA A 101 -10.64 -11.92 -1.50
N GLY A 102 -11.00 -11.20 -2.57
CA GLY A 102 -11.07 -9.74 -2.57
C GLY A 102 -9.74 -9.01 -2.53
N HIS A 103 -8.59 -9.69 -2.59
CA HIS A 103 -7.26 -9.06 -2.62
C HIS A 103 -6.60 -9.24 -3.98
N GLY A 104 -5.56 -8.43 -4.25
CA GLY A 104 -4.82 -8.46 -5.51
C GLY A 104 -5.76 -8.46 -6.73
N ASP A 105 -5.69 -9.55 -7.50
CA ASP A 105 -6.49 -9.74 -8.70
C ASP A 105 -7.77 -10.57 -8.47
N SER A 106 -7.97 -11.09 -7.26
CA SER A 106 -9.20 -11.80 -6.91
C SER A 106 -10.41 -10.86 -7.02
N PRO A 107 -11.41 -11.20 -7.86
CA PRO A 107 -12.63 -10.43 -8.02
C PRO A 107 -13.69 -10.76 -6.94
N LEU A 108 -13.41 -11.73 -6.07
CA LEU A 108 -14.31 -12.17 -5.01
C LEU A 108 -14.50 -11.08 -3.96
N ALA A 109 -15.58 -11.15 -3.19
CA ALA A 109 -15.72 -10.33 -2.00
C ALA A 109 -14.92 -10.95 -0.86
N TYR A 110 -14.17 -10.12 -0.14
CA TYR A 110 -13.52 -10.51 1.11
C TYR A 110 -14.57 -10.55 2.22
N ASP A 111 -14.60 -11.65 2.97
CA ASP A 111 -15.31 -11.75 4.24
C ASP A 111 -14.32 -12.25 5.30
N ILE A 112 -14.22 -11.49 6.39
CA ILE A 112 -13.34 -11.80 7.53
C ILE A 112 -13.72 -13.11 8.23
N ALA A 113 -14.97 -13.57 8.08
CA ALA A 113 -15.46 -14.81 8.64
C ALA A 113 -15.24 -16.04 7.74
N ASP A 114 -14.81 -15.84 6.47
CA ASP A 114 -14.71 -16.90 5.47
C ASP A 114 -13.28 -17.45 5.31
N THR A 115 -12.59 -17.70 6.44
CA THR A 115 -11.21 -18.23 6.44
C THR A 115 -11.13 -19.62 5.82
N ALA A 116 -12.15 -20.46 6.05
CA ALA A 116 -12.22 -21.81 5.52
C ALA A 116 -12.23 -21.85 3.98
N ASN A 117 -13.10 -21.07 3.30
CA ASN A 117 -13.07 -21.07 1.84
C ASN A 117 -11.79 -20.42 1.29
N MET A 118 -11.24 -19.40 1.97
CA MET A 118 -9.93 -18.85 1.56
C MET A 118 -8.82 -19.90 1.66
N ALA A 119 -8.87 -20.79 2.66
CA ALA A 119 -7.93 -21.90 2.78
C ALA A 119 -8.15 -22.96 1.69
N GLU A 120 -9.40 -23.27 1.35
CA GLU A 120 -9.74 -24.14 0.21
C GLU A 120 -9.22 -23.58 -1.12
N ASP A 121 -9.36 -22.26 -1.34
CA ASP A 121 -8.83 -21.58 -2.52
C ASP A 121 -7.31 -21.72 -2.59
N ALA A 122 -6.61 -21.44 -1.49
CA ALA A 122 -5.16 -21.54 -1.42
C ALA A 122 -4.66 -22.99 -1.59
N TYR A 123 -5.36 -23.96 -0.99
CA TYR A 123 -5.06 -25.37 -1.14
C TYR A 123 -5.32 -25.86 -2.57
N ALA A 124 -6.36 -25.38 -3.25
CA ALA A 124 -6.62 -25.71 -4.65
C ALA A 124 -5.47 -25.28 -5.57
N ALA A 125 -4.92 -24.07 -5.35
CA ALA A 125 -3.74 -23.60 -6.09
C ALA A 125 -2.51 -24.49 -5.84
N LEU A 126 -2.25 -24.87 -4.58
CA LEU A 126 -1.18 -25.81 -4.21
C LEU A 126 -1.37 -27.16 -4.93
N ARG A 127 -2.56 -27.76 -4.83
CA ARG A 127 -2.87 -29.07 -5.45
C ARG A 127 -2.76 -29.02 -6.97
N TYR A 128 -3.17 -27.93 -7.60
CA TYR A 128 -3.00 -27.74 -9.03
C TYR A 128 -1.52 -27.85 -9.42
N VAL A 129 -0.62 -27.19 -8.70
CA VAL A 129 0.82 -27.29 -8.97
C VAL A 129 1.33 -28.71 -8.73
N GLN A 130 0.98 -29.34 -7.61
CA GLN A 130 1.39 -30.72 -7.30
C GLN A 130 0.91 -31.76 -8.32
N GLN A 131 -0.22 -31.52 -8.98
CA GLN A 131 -0.81 -32.44 -9.96
C GLN A 131 -0.29 -32.24 -11.39
N ASN A 132 0.27 -31.07 -11.70
CA ASN A 132 0.64 -30.70 -13.08
C ASN A 132 2.16 -30.56 -13.28
N TRP A 133 2.97 -30.60 -12.21
CA TRP A 133 4.44 -30.56 -12.28
C TRP A 133 5.03 -31.89 -11.81
N ASP A 134 5.82 -32.55 -12.67
CA ASP A 134 6.39 -33.87 -12.37
C ASP A 134 7.52 -33.81 -11.33
N ASN A 135 8.12 -32.64 -11.10
CA ASN A 135 9.30 -32.44 -10.27
C ASN A 135 9.00 -31.84 -8.88
N VAL A 136 7.73 -31.81 -8.46
CA VAL A 136 7.33 -31.31 -7.14
C VAL A 136 6.78 -32.43 -6.26
N ASP A 137 6.99 -32.30 -4.96
CA ASP A 137 6.50 -33.26 -3.98
C ASP A 137 4.99 -33.08 -3.77
N ASN A 138 4.26 -34.19 -3.85
CA ASN A 138 2.79 -34.20 -3.74
C ASN A 138 2.29 -34.36 -2.30
N GLU A 139 3.18 -34.66 -1.35
CA GLU A 139 2.89 -34.90 0.07
C GLU A 139 3.64 -33.96 1.02
N SER A 140 4.71 -33.30 0.57
CA SER A 140 5.51 -32.38 1.38
C SER A 140 5.34 -30.91 0.99
N TYR A 141 4.77 -30.11 1.90
CA TYR A 141 4.75 -28.66 1.77
C TYR A 141 4.80 -27.95 3.13
N GLY A 142 5.24 -26.71 3.12
CA GLY A 142 5.14 -25.78 4.25
C GLY A 142 4.25 -24.59 3.92
N VAL A 143 3.91 -23.81 4.96
CA VAL A 143 3.13 -22.58 4.81
C VAL A 143 3.89 -21.41 5.41
N LEU A 144 3.99 -20.32 4.66
CA LEU A 144 4.42 -19.03 5.16
C LEU A 144 3.26 -18.05 5.08
N SER A 145 3.00 -17.31 6.15
CA SER A 145 1.86 -16.41 6.20
C SER A 145 2.18 -15.09 6.87
N HIS A 146 1.54 -13.99 6.42
CA HIS A 146 1.62 -12.69 7.08
C HIS A 146 0.25 -12.26 7.64
N SER A 147 0.19 -11.84 8.91
CA SER A 147 -0.99 -11.24 9.55
C SER A 147 -2.26 -12.10 9.32
N LEU A 148 -3.30 -11.56 8.66
CA LEU A 148 -4.51 -12.29 8.23
C LEU A 148 -4.22 -13.66 7.60
N GLY A 149 -3.14 -13.80 6.84
CA GLY A 149 -2.77 -15.05 6.19
C GLY A 149 -2.59 -16.21 7.17
N PHE A 150 -2.19 -15.96 8.43
CA PHE A 150 -2.03 -17.03 9.42
C PHE A 150 -3.38 -17.62 9.85
N ARG A 151 -4.42 -16.78 9.91
CA ARG A 151 -5.79 -17.23 10.21
C ARG A 151 -6.32 -18.17 9.14
N VAL A 152 -5.94 -17.94 7.88
CA VAL A 152 -6.23 -18.86 6.77
C VAL A 152 -5.33 -20.10 6.83
N ALA A 153 -4.05 -19.92 7.14
CA ALA A 153 -3.08 -21.01 7.21
C ALA A 153 -3.48 -22.10 8.23
N ILE A 154 -4.03 -21.72 9.38
CA ILE A 154 -4.39 -22.67 10.44
C ILE A 154 -5.45 -23.67 9.99
N GLU A 155 -6.39 -23.26 9.13
CA GLU A 155 -7.42 -24.16 8.59
C GLU A 155 -6.80 -25.33 7.80
N LEU A 156 -5.62 -25.12 7.19
CA LEU A 156 -4.93 -26.14 6.39
C LEU A 156 -4.44 -27.34 7.22
N LYS A 157 -4.36 -27.23 8.55
CA LYS A 157 -3.89 -28.34 9.40
C LYS A 157 -4.82 -29.55 9.35
N ASP A 158 -6.10 -29.32 9.04
CA ASP A 158 -7.15 -30.35 9.02
C ASP A 158 -7.43 -30.87 7.58
N PHE A 159 -6.62 -30.46 6.61
CA PHE A 159 -6.78 -30.86 5.21
C PHE A 159 -6.14 -32.23 4.94
N PRO A 160 -6.49 -32.92 3.82
CA PRO A 160 -6.02 -34.28 3.55
C PRO A 160 -4.50 -34.46 3.55
N VAL A 161 -3.78 -33.44 3.08
CA VAL A 161 -2.34 -33.31 3.26
C VAL A 161 -2.14 -32.06 4.09
N ALA A 162 -1.67 -32.21 5.32
CA ALA A 162 -1.41 -31.10 6.22
C ALA A 162 0.02 -30.54 5.99
N PRO A 163 0.27 -29.24 6.23
CA PRO A 163 1.61 -28.67 6.16
C PRO A 163 2.57 -29.30 7.16
N MET A 164 3.81 -29.52 6.73
CA MET A 164 4.90 -30.05 7.58
C MET A 164 5.48 -29.00 8.54
N GLY A 165 5.27 -27.71 8.24
CA GLY A 165 5.75 -26.60 9.05
C GLY A 165 5.14 -25.27 8.61
N TYR A 166 5.04 -24.37 9.58
CA TYR A 166 4.44 -23.05 9.46
C TYR A 166 5.44 -21.98 9.87
N ALA A 167 5.50 -20.89 9.09
CA ALA A 167 6.13 -19.64 9.48
C ALA A 167 5.06 -18.52 9.49
N ALA A 168 4.57 -18.21 10.69
CA ALA A 168 3.60 -17.16 10.95
C ALA A 168 4.32 -15.83 11.22
N VAL A 169 4.22 -14.90 10.29
CA VAL A 169 4.79 -13.56 10.38
C VAL A 169 3.70 -12.58 10.80
N GLY A 170 3.91 -11.82 11.87
CA GLY A 170 2.96 -10.77 12.26
C GLY A 170 1.59 -11.26 12.71
N ASP A 171 1.45 -12.51 13.15
CA ASP A 171 0.25 -12.99 13.84
C ASP A 171 0.67 -14.06 14.85
N ILE A 172 0.06 -14.04 16.03
CA ILE A 172 0.36 -14.95 17.15
C ILE A 172 -0.78 -15.94 17.40
N GLY A 173 -1.77 -16.02 16.51
CA GLY A 173 -2.92 -16.91 16.62
C GLY A 173 -3.91 -16.48 17.71
N GLN A 174 -3.95 -15.21 18.08
CA GLN A 174 -4.84 -14.73 19.13
C GLN A 174 -6.25 -14.42 18.57
N MET A 175 -7.27 -15.07 19.13
CA MET A 175 -8.68 -14.93 18.72
C MET A 175 -9.43 -13.92 19.58
N ALA A 176 -9.21 -13.98 20.89
CA ALA A 176 -9.74 -13.07 21.90
C ALA A 176 -8.69 -12.79 22.98
N LEU A 177 -8.96 -11.89 23.91
CA LEU A 177 -8.00 -11.55 24.97
C LEU A 177 -7.63 -12.80 25.79
N GLY A 178 -6.40 -13.29 25.66
CA GLY A 178 -5.91 -14.50 26.32
C GLY A 178 -6.35 -15.84 25.71
N GLU A 179 -7.11 -15.85 24.60
CA GLU A 179 -7.49 -17.08 23.89
C GLU A 179 -6.76 -17.19 22.56
N TYR A 180 -6.07 -18.32 22.39
CA TYR A 180 -5.32 -18.66 21.19
C TYR A 180 -6.05 -19.72 20.38
N VAL A 181 -5.80 -19.73 19.08
CA VAL A 181 -6.08 -20.85 18.20
C VAL A 181 -5.37 -22.10 18.68
N ASP A 182 -5.90 -23.26 18.28
CA ASP A 182 -5.18 -24.51 18.42
C ASP A 182 -4.02 -24.54 17.41
N PHE A 183 -2.81 -24.30 17.93
CA PHE A 183 -1.61 -24.12 17.12
C PHE A 183 -1.24 -25.39 16.35
N PRO A 184 -0.88 -25.28 15.07
CA PRO A 184 -0.34 -26.41 14.33
C PRO A 184 1.06 -26.79 14.85
N GLY A 185 1.44 -28.05 14.64
CA GLY A 185 2.80 -28.51 14.87
C GLY A 185 3.82 -27.84 13.95
N ASN A 186 5.07 -27.75 14.39
CA ASN A 186 6.17 -27.10 13.65
C ASN A 186 5.87 -25.64 13.28
N LEU A 187 5.63 -24.81 14.28
CA LEU A 187 5.30 -23.40 14.10
C LEU A 187 6.45 -22.47 14.53
N LEU A 188 6.92 -21.67 13.59
CA LEU A 188 7.65 -20.43 13.85
C LEU A 188 6.66 -19.28 13.94
N ILE A 189 6.73 -18.51 15.02
CA ILE A 189 6.13 -17.18 15.14
C ILE A 189 7.26 -16.17 14.94
N ALA A 190 7.14 -15.28 13.97
CA ALA A 190 8.12 -14.23 13.69
C ALA A 190 7.45 -12.86 13.78
N VAL A 191 7.90 -12.01 14.70
CA VAL A 191 7.23 -10.75 15.04
C VAL A 191 8.23 -9.60 15.19
N GLY A 192 7.82 -8.40 14.81
CA GLY A 192 8.56 -7.16 15.02
C GLY A 192 8.53 -6.69 16.47
N GLU A 193 9.66 -6.26 17.01
CA GLU A 193 9.75 -5.67 18.35
C GLU A 193 8.97 -4.36 18.50
N TYR A 194 8.67 -3.70 17.38
CA TYR A 194 7.88 -2.48 17.30
C TYR A 194 6.52 -2.69 16.64
N ASP A 195 6.07 -3.95 16.53
CA ASP A 195 4.73 -4.27 16.04
C ASP A 195 3.68 -3.57 16.93
N GLU A 196 2.85 -2.76 16.28
CA GLU A 196 1.86 -1.91 16.92
C GLU A 196 0.53 -2.63 17.19
N MET A 197 0.41 -3.90 16.79
CA MET A 197 -0.69 -4.83 17.05
C MET A 197 -0.32 -5.91 18.08
N ILE A 198 0.95 -6.34 18.10
CA ILE A 198 1.43 -7.48 18.88
C ILE A 198 2.62 -7.04 19.72
N THR A 199 2.47 -7.06 21.05
CA THR A 199 3.61 -6.76 21.92
C THR A 199 4.55 -7.96 22.03
N VAL A 200 5.82 -7.71 22.36
CA VAL A 200 6.79 -8.79 22.66
C VAL A 200 6.30 -9.70 23.79
N ASP A 201 5.59 -9.16 24.77
CA ASP A 201 5.02 -9.96 25.87
C ASP A 201 3.89 -10.87 25.39
N ASP A 202 3.02 -10.40 24.48
CA ASP A 202 1.97 -11.21 23.87
C ASP A 202 2.56 -12.34 23.00
N ALA A 203 3.61 -12.05 22.23
CA ALA A 203 4.32 -13.05 21.44
C ALA A 203 5.03 -14.09 22.34
N LEU A 204 5.64 -13.65 23.44
CA LEU A 204 6.21 -14.56 24.46
C LEU A 204 5.10 -15.39 25.13
N HIS A 205 3.92 -14.83 25.37
CA HIS A 205 2.81 -15.58 25.92
C HIS A 205 2.28 -16.63 24.94
N ALA A 206 2.20 -16.30 23.65
CA ALA A 206 1.81 -17.23 22.60
C ALA A 206 2.76 -18.43 22.52
N ILE A 207 4.08 -18.21 22.50
CA ILE A 207 5.05 -19.31 22.42
C ILE A 207 5.04 -20.17 23.70
N ARG A 208 4.84 -19.58 24.88
CA ARG A 208 4.67 -20.32 26.15
C ARG A 208 3.41 -21.18 26.13
N THR A 209 2.34 -20.67 25.53
CA THR A 209 1.09 -21.41 25.35
C THR A 209 1.27 -22.58 24.38
N ALA A 210 1.85 -22.33 23.20
CA ALA A 210 2.10 -23.36 22.18
C ALA A 210 3.00 -24.50 22.70
N THR A 211 4.02 -24.16 23.50
CA THR A 211 4.97 -25.13 24.06
C THR A 211 4.52 -25.78 25.37
N GLY A 212 3.52 -25.21 26.06
CA GLY A 212 3.20 -25.54 27.45
C GLY A 212 4.33 -25.20 28.45
N ASN A 213 5.34 -24.43 28.04
CA ASN A 213 6.50 -24.09 28.86
C ASN A 213 6.49 -22.60 29.24
N ASN A 214 6.14 -22.29 30.49
CA ASN A 214 6.09 -20.92 31.01
C ASN A 214 7.45 -20.18 31.00
N SER A 215 8.56 -20.89 30.86
CA SER A 215 9.91 -20.32 30.75
C SER A 215 10.41 -20.23 29.30
N ALA A 216 9.53 -20.43 28.30
CA ALA A 216 9.91 -20.28 26.90
C ALA A 216 10.40 -18.85 26.61
N MET A 217 11.44 -18.77 25.78
CA MET A 217 12.14 -17.54 25.38
C MET A 217 12.17 -17.42 23.85
N ALA A 218 12.36 -16.20 23.36
CA ALA A 218 12.64 -15.96 21.95
C ALA A 218 13.96 -16.64 21.52
N ASP A 219 14.03 -16.97 20.23
CA ASP A 219 15.15 -17.60 19.53
C ASP A 219 15.60 -18.97 20.05
N VAL A 220 14.75 -19.62 20.85
CA VAL A 220 14.95 -21.01 21.27
C VAL A 220 13.90 -21.90 20.61
N THR A 221 14.34 -22.95 19.93
CA THR A 221 13.44 -24.00 19.43
C THR A 221 13.11 -24.97 20.55
N TYR A 222 11.82 -25.14 20.84
CA TYR A 222 11.29 -26.12 21.78
C TYR A 222 10.61 -27.25 21.01
N GLY A 223 10.72 -28.50 21.47
CA GLY A 223 10.14 -29.66 20.79
C GLY A 223 11.04 -30.25 19.71
N SER A 224 10.46 -30.99 18.75
CA SER A 224 11.20 -31.66 17.67
C SER A 224 10.51 -31.49 16.33
N LEU A 225 11.27 -31.05 15.31
CA LEU A 225 10.80 -30.88 13.95
C LEU A 225 10.37 -32.22 13.34
N ALA A 226 11.14 -33.28 13.59
CA ALA A 226 10.85 -34.64 13.12
C ALA A 226 9.52 -35.19 13.66
N ASN A 227 9.14 -34.82 14.89
CA ASN A 227 7.89 -35.24 15.52
C ASN A 227 6.74 -34.24 15.33
N GLN A 228 6.93 -33.18 14.53
CA GLN A 228 5.95 -32.11 14.34
C GLN A 228 5.49 -31.43 15.63
N THR A 229 6.41 -31.23 16.57
CA THR A 229 6.13 -30.61 17.87
C THR A 229 7.01 -29.38 18.13
N ALA A 230 7.72 -28.91 17.11
CA ALA A 230 8.64 -27.81 17.27
C ALA A 230 7.91 -26.45 17.30
N TYR A 231 8.34 -25.57 18.20
CA TYR A 231 7.88 -24.20 18.25
C TYR A 231 9.05 -23.25 18.50
N ARG A 232 9.07 -22.12 17.78
CA ARG A 232 10.07 -21.07 17.96
C ARG A 232 9.42 -19.69 17.84
N LEU A 233 9.88 -18.73 18.64
CA LEU A 233 9.60 -17.30 18.46
C LEU A 233 10.86 -16.62 17.92
N ALA A 234 10.76 -15.88 16.82
CA ALA A 234 11.81 -15.01 16.31
C ALA A 234 11.37 -13.55 16.40
N LEU A 235 12.30 -12.67 16.79
CA LEU A 235 12.05 -11.24 16.92
C LEU A 235 13.00 -10.45 16.02
N ALA A 236 12.53 -9.32 15.50
CA ALA A 236 13.33 -8.39 14.70
C ALA A 236 12.96 -6.93 14.99
N PRO A 237 13.90 -5.96 14.85
CA PRO A 237 13.65 -4.56 15.15
C PRO A 237 12.85 -3.85 14.03
N THR A 238 11.60 -4.27 13.84
CA THR A 238 10.68 -3.80 12.79
C THR A 238 9.26 -3.62 13.32
N ASP A 239 8.37 -3.02 12.52
CA ASP A 239 6.93 -2.89 12.77
C ASP A 239 6.12 -3.86 11.91
N HIS A 240 4.81 -3.97 12.18
CA HIS A 240 3.91 -4.95 11.59
C HIS A 240 3.88 -4.92 10.05
N VAL A 241 4.01 -3.73 9.45
CA VAL A 241 3.96 -3.55 7.99
C VAL A 241 5.25 -4.02 7.35
N PHE A 242 6.39 -3.68 7.96
CA PHE A 242 7.69 -3.98 7.40
C PHE A 242 8.18 -5.40 7.71
N GLU A 243 7.55 -6.13 8.62
CA GLU A 243 7.86 -7.56 8.87
C GLU A 243 7.89 -8.40 7.58
N ALA A 244 6.97 -8.14 6.65
CA ALA A 244 6.89 -8.88 5.39
C ALA A 244 8.10 -8.67 4.46
N VAL A 245 8.95 -7.70 4.77
CA VAL A 245 10.17 -7.36 4.00
C VAL A 245 11.39 -7.17 4.91
N ASP A 246 11.32 -7.54 6.18
CA ASP A 246 12.44 -7.45 7.13
C ASP A 246 13.43 -8.59 6.90
N GLY A 247 14.73 -8.25 6.83
CA GLY A 247 15.77 -9.22 6.49
C GLY A 247 15.94 -10.32 7.53
N THR A 248 15.77 -10.00 8.82
CA THR A 248 15.91 -10.97 9.91
C THR A 248 14.73 -11.93 9.89
N ILE A 249 13.51 -11.43 9.69
CA ILE A 249 12.31 -12.26 9.59
C ILE A 249 12.36 -13.16 8.35
N VAL A 250 12.80 -12.64 7.20
CA VAL A 250 12.98 -13.43 5.97
C VAL A 250 14.03 -14.52 6.17
N GLU A 251 15.15 -14.21 6.81
CA GLU A 251 16.20 -15.18 7.15
C GLU A 251 15.64 -16.30 8.03
N LYS A 252 15.05 -15.93 9.18
CA LYS A 252 14.56 -16.88 10.20
C LYS A 252 13.42 -17.75 9.70
N SER A 253 12.52 -17.18 8.90
CA SER A 253 11.43 -17.92 8.26
C SER A 253 11.96 -18.90 7.20
N SER A 254 12.96 -18.49 6.42
CA SER A 254 13.59 -19.37 5.42
C SER A 254 14.35 -20.50 6.11
N GLU A 255 15.16 -20.20 7.14
CA GLU A 255 15.87 -21.17 7.96
C GLU A 255 14.91 -22.23 8.52
N TRP A 256 13.81 -21.78 9.13
CA TRP A 256 12.80 -22.65 9.71
C TRP A 256 12.15 -23.58 8.68
N LEU A 257 11.69 -23.03 7.55
CA LEU A 257 10.99 -23.82 6.54
C LEU A 257 11.92 -24.82 5.85
N ILE A 258 13.19 -24.48 5.63
CA ILE A 258 14.19 -25.43 5.13
C ILE A 258 14.30 -26.62 6.09
N GLN A 259 14.46 -26.35 7.39
CA GLN A 259 14.61 -27.41 8.38
C GLN A 259 13.32 -28.23 8.57
N ALA A 260 12.15 -27.58 8.60
CA ALA A 260 10.87 -28.23 8.86
C ALA A 260 10.35 -29.05 7.67
N VAL A 261 10.58 -28.58 6.45
CA VAL A 261 10.00 -29.17 5.23
C VAL A 261 11.02 -30.01 4.46
N GLN A 262 12.25 -29.50 4.29
CA GLN A 262 13.30 -30.23 3.56
C GLN A 262 14.13 -31.15 4.49
N GLY A 263 14.11 -30.86 5.79
CA GLY A 263 14.87 -31.58 6.83
C GLY A 263 16.08 -30.80 7.34
N GLU A 264 16.42 -30.98 8.62
CA GLU A 264 17.43 -30.17 9.32
C GLU A 264 18.80 -30.13 8.65
N GLY A 265 19.23 -31.24 8.01
CA GLY A 265 20.51 -31.32 7.31
C GLY A 265 20.57 -30.53 6.00
N GLN A 266 19.44 -30.10 5.45
CA GLN A 266 19.38 -29.39 4.16
C GLN A 266 19.88 -27.95 4.24
N LEU A 267 19.93 -27.35 5.44
CA LEU A 267 20.44 -25.99 5.61
C LEU A 267 21.87 -25.82 5.08
N ALA A 268 22.71 -26.86 5.22
CA ALA A 268 24.07 -26.88 4.70
C ALA A 268 24.17 -27.10 3.18
N SER A 269 23.07 -27.54 2.56
CA SER A 269 22.96 -27.86 1.12
C SER A 269 22.21 -26.78 0.33
N THR A 270 21.64 -25.79 1.02
CA THR A 270 20.97 -24.61 0.43
C THR A 270 21.85 -23.36 0.53
N LEU A 271 21.47 -22.30 -0.20
CA LEU A 271 22.06 -20.97 0.04
C LEU A 271 21.82 -20.52 1.48
N ASP A 272 22.83 -19.90 2.09
CA ASP A 272 22.73 -19.28 3.42
C ASP A 272 21.47 -18.37 3.49
N PRO A 273 20.52 -18.60 4.40
CA PRO A 273 19.32 -17.77 4.58
C PRO A 273 19.58 -16.26 4.72
N ALA A 274 20.76 -15.86 5.18
CA ALA A 274 21.16 -14.45 5.27
C ALA A 274 21.53 -13.84 3.90
N SER A 275 21.81 -14.67 2.88
CA SER A 275 22.18 -14.23 1.53
C SER A 275 20.96 -13.83 0.69
N GLN A 276 20.46 -12.62 0.93
CA GLN A 276 19.20 -12.12 0.37
C GLN A 276 19.43 -11.15 -0.79
N VAL A 277 18.61 -11.25 -1.84
CA VAL A 277 18.63 -10.37 -3.03
C VAL A 277 17.38 -9.50 -3.15
N TYR A 278 16.27 -9.87 -2.48
CA TYR A 278 14.99 -9.17 -2.59
C TYR A 278 15.07 -7.66 -2.24
N PHE A 279 16.02 -7.24 -1.39
CA PHE A 279 16.17 -5.84 -0.97
C PHE A 279 16.38 -4.89 -2.16
N SER A 280 17.03 -5.38 -3.21
CA SER A 280 17.21 -4.63 -4.46
C SER A 280 15.86 -4.33 -5.13
N LYS A 281 14.88 -5.23 -5.01
CA LYS A 281 13.50 -4.99 -5.46
C LYS A 281 12.84 -3.89 -4.63
N THR A 282 12.97 -3.89 -3.31
CA THR A 282 12.41 -2.83 -2.45
C THR A 282 12.89 -1.43 -2.87
N ILE A 283 14.20 -1.28 -3.12
CA ILE A 283 14.78 -0.02 -3.62
C ILE A 283 14.25 0.31 -5.01
N ALA A 284 14.19 -0.68 -5.90
CA ALA A 284 13.74 -0.53 -7.26
C ALA A 284 12.27 -0.09 -7.36
N THR A 285 11.36 -0.71 -6.60
CA THR A 285 9.93 -0.36 -6.63
C THR A 285 9.72 1.07 -6.11
N PHE A 286 10.38 1.47 -5.02
CA PHE A 286 10.29 2.82 -4.47
C PHE A 286 10.84 3.88 -5.44
N THR A 287 12.07 3.68 -5.94
CA THR A 287 12.70 4.61 -6.88
C THR A 287 11.94 4.69 -8.20
N GLY A 288 11.39 3.56 -8.68
CA GLY A 288 10.52 3.50 -9.84
C GLY A 288 9.27 4.37 -9.66
N SER A 289 8.52 4.19 -8.58
CA SER A 289 7.36 5.03 -8.26
C SER A 289 7.73 6.51 -8.20
N PHE A 290 8.85 6.82 -7.54
CA PHE A 290 9.32 8.19 -7.41
C PHE A 290 9.62 8.84 -8.77
N PHE A 291 10.39 8.18 -9.64
CA PHE A 291 10.71 8.73 -10.97
C PHE A 291 9.47 8.84 -11.87
N LEU A 292 8.56 7.86 -11.80
CA LEU A 292 7.29 7.89 -12.54
C LEU A 292 6.41 9.07 -12.10
N LEU A 293 6.21 9.26 -10.79
CA LEU A 293 5.42 10.36 -10.25
C LEU A 293 6.10 11.72 -10.48
N LEU A 294 7.43 11.78 -10.40
CA LEU A 294 8.20 12.98 -10.69
C LEU A 294 8.09 13.38 -12.18
N SER A 295 7.98 12.40 -13.09
CA SER A 295 7.82 12.64 -14.53
C SER A 295 6.54 13.42 -14.89
N LEU A 296 5.53 13.39 -14.01
CA LEU A 296 4.27 14.10 -14.21
C LEU A 296 4.43 15.62 -14.23
N PHE A 297 5.43 16.17 -13.53
CA PHE A 297 5.69 17.62 -13.49
C PHE A 297 6.21 18.18 -14.83
N PRO A 298 7.33 17.70 -15.39
CA PRO A 298 7.79 18.17 -16.68
C PRO A 298 6.84 17.79 -17.82
N LEU A 299 6.13 16.65 -17.73
CA LEU A 299 5.10 16.28 -18.70
C LEU A 299 3.94 17.28 -18.69
N MET A 300 3.43 17.63 -17.51
CA MET A 300 2.38 18.63 -17.37
C MET A 300 2.82 20.00 -17.90
N MET A 301 4.06 20.45 -17.63
CA MET A 301 4.60 21.67 -18.25
C MET A 301 4.65 21.56 -19.76
N LEU A 302 5.12 20.43 -20.28
CA LEU A 302 5.31 20.23 -21.70
C LEU A 302 3.97 20.33 -22.43
N VAL A 303 2.95 19.63 -21.94
CA VAL A 303 1.58 19.69 -22.43
C VAL A 303 1.06 21.13 -22.38
N TYR A 304 1.25 21.83 -21.26
CA TYR A 304 0.86 23.24 -21.13
C TYR A 304 1.53 24.13 -22.19
N THR A 305 2.77 23.83 -22.60
CA THR A 305 3.44 24.61 -23.68
C THR A 305 2.90 24.34 -25.08
N PHE A 306 2.26 23.19 -25.30
CA PHE A 306 1.71 22.81 -26.59
C PHE A 306 0.29 23.32 -26.81
N ILE A 307 -0.47 23.45 -25.73
CA ILE A 307 -1.84 23.94 -25.79
C ILE A 307 -1.84 25.42 -26.19
N PRO A 308 -2.64 25.83 -27.19
CA PRO A 308 -2.82 27.24 -27.55
C PRO A 308 -3.36 28.08 -26.39
N ASP A 309 -3.03 29.38 -26.34
CA ASP A 309 -3.38 30.23 -25.19
C ASP A 309 -4.88 30.28 -24.89
N ASN A 310 -5.75 30.26 -25.91
CA ASN A 310 -7.20 30.21 -25.74
C ASN A 310 -7.72 28.89 -25.15
N LYS A 311 -6.93 27.82 -25.22
CA LYS A 311 -7.23 26.48 -24.67
C LYS A 311 -6.57 26.25 -23.31
N LYS A 312 -5.70 27.15 -22.83
CA LYS A 312 -5.16 27.08 -21.47
C LYS A 312 -6.23 27.42 -20.44
N PRO A 313 -6.18 26.79 -19.24
CA PRO A 313 -6.96 27.24 -18.10
C PRO A 313 -6.68 28.71 -17.82
N ARG A 314 -7.71 29.46 -17.42
CA ARG A 314 -7.54 30.88 -17.13
C ARG A 314 -6.61 31.09 -15.95
N LYS A 315 -5.75 32.11 -16.06
CA LYS A 315 -4.96 32.59 -14.94
C LYS A 315 -5.88 33.34 -13.99
N ILE A 316 -5.87 32.95 -12.73
CA ILE A 316 -6.68 33.58 -11.69
C ILE A 316 -5.73 34.37 -10.82
N GLU A 317 -5.96 35.64 -10.56
CA GLU A 317 -5.07 36.40 -9.66
C GLU A 317 -5.26 35.95 -8.21
N ASN A 318 -4.24 36.15 -7.38
CA ASN A 318 -4.31 35.87 -5.95
C ASN A 318 -4.26 37.18 -5.15
N GLU A 319 -5.43 37.67 -4.76
CA GLU A 319 -5.59 38.94 -4.01
C GLU A 319 -5.81 38.72 -2.51
N THR A 320 -5.48 37.52 -2.02
CA THR A 320 -5.62 37.20 -0.60
C THR A 320 -4.68 38.01 0.26
N GLU A 321 -5.16 38.37 1.44
CA GLU A 321 -4.37 39.08 2.45
C GLU A 321 -3.23 38.20 2.96
N VAL A 322 -2.10 38.83 3.22
CA VAL A 322 -0.92 38.16 3.78
C VAL A 322 -1.07 38.11 5.29
N PHE A 323 -1.35 36.93 5.82
CA PHE A 323 -1.33 36.73 7.26
C PHE A 323 0.09 36.55 7.79
N GLY A 324 0.32 36.98 9.04
CA GLY A 324 1.56 36.71 9.74
C GLY A 324 1.86 35.20 9.84
N ILE A 325 3.15 34.85 9.90
CA ILE A 325 3.62 33.46 9.95
C ILE A 325 2.94 32.68 11.08
N LYS A 326 2.83 33.27 12.27
CA LYS A 326 2.17 32.66 13.44
C LYS A 326 0.71 32.31 13.18
N LYS A 327 -0.08 33.26 12.64
CA LYS A 327 -1.50 33.04 12.33
C LYS A 327 -1.65 31.97 11.26
N THR A 328 -0.83 32.01 10.21
CA THR A 328 -0.93 31.00 9.15
C THR A 328 -0.57 29.61 9.65
N PHE A 329 0.51 29.49 10.46
CA PHE A 329 0.89 28.23 11.07
C PHE A 329 -0.25 27.71 11.96
N ALA A 330 -0.82 28.54 12.84
CA ALA A 330 -1.93 28.15 13.70
C ALA A 330 -3.15 27.63 12.91
N VAL A 331 -3.59 28.35 11.88
CA VAL A 331 -4.73 27.93 11.04
C VAL A 331 -4.44 26.61 10.32
N SER A 332 -3.23 26.47 9.76
CA SER A 332 -2.81 25.27 9.03
C SER A 332 -2.69 24.06 9.95
N SER A 333 -2.19 24.26 11.17
CA SER A 333 -2.15 23.25 12.23
C SER A 333 -3.54 22.77 12.61
N VAL A 334 -4.50 23.69 12.78
CA VAL A 334 -5.89 23.33 13.08
C VAL A 334 -6.52 22.55 11.91
N LEU A 335 -6.29 22.96 10.66
CA LEU A 335 -6.79 22.23 9.50
C LEU A 335 -6.17 20.83 9.39
N GLY A 336 -4.87 20.69 9.66
CA GLY A 336 -4.19 19.40 9.74
C GLY A 336 -4.79 18.51 10.83
N ALA A 337 -5.03 19.05 12.02
CA ALA A 337 -5.67 18.32 13.11
C ALA A 337 -7.11 17.88 12.76
N VAL A 338 -7.91 18.79 12.20
CA VAL A 338 -9.28 18.49 11.75
C VAL A 338 -9.29 17.40 10.68
N MET A 339 -8.32 17.40 9.76
CA MET A 339 -8.17 16.34 8.76
C MET A 339 -8.03 14.96 9.40
N ILE A 340 -7.09 14.83 10.36
CA ILE A 340 -6.85 13.56 11.05
C ILE A 340 -8.08 13.14 11.84
N THR A 341 -8.70 14.07 12.58
CA THR A 341 -9.92 13.78 13.34
C THR A 341 -11.06 13.29 12.45
N ILE A 342 -11.31 13.94 11.32
CA ILE A 342 -12.35 13.53 10.38
C ILE A 342 -12.00 12.19 9.78
N TYR A 343 -10.75 11.97 9.33
CA TYR A 343 -10.33 10.71 8.75
C TYR A 343 -10.56 9.54 9.71
N THR A 344 -10.09 9.67 10.95
CA THR A 344 -10.25 8.62 11.97
C THR A 344 -11.73 8.36 12.27
N ALA A 345 -12.53 9.42 12.47
CA ALA A 345 -13.95 9.27 12.78
C ALA A 345 -14.76 8.66 11.61
N THR A 346 -14.52 9.14 10.39
CA THR A 346 -15.24 8.67 9.21
C THR A 346 -14.84 7.27 8.81
N SER A 347 -13.58 6.88 8.99
CA SER A 347 -13.16 5.53 8.67
C SER A 347 -13.64 4.52 9.70
N ALA A 348 -13.63 4.85 11.00
CA ALA A 348 -14.26 4.03 12.03
C ALA A 348 -15.78 3.90 11.79
N GLY A 349 -16.47 5.01 11.54
CA GLY A 349 -17.90 5.01 11.22
C GLY A 349 -18.22 4.28 9.92
N GLY A 350 -17.42 4.47 8.88
CA GLY A 350 -17.54 3.81 7.57
C GLY A 350 -17.39 2.30 7.69
N PHE A 351 -16.42 1.83 8.47
CA PHE A 351 -16.26 0.42 8.77
C PHE A 351 -17.51 -0.17 9.47
N HIS A 352 -18.11 0.55 10.42
CA HIS A 352 -19.38 0.11 11.02
C HIS A 352 -20.54 0.05 10.01
N LEU A 353 -20.60 1.00 9.07
CA LEU A 353 -21.60 1.00 8.00
C LEU A 353 -21.39 -0.17 7.03
N GLU A 354 -20.14 -0.47 6.67
CA GLU A 354 -19.79 -1.61 5.83
C GLU A 354 -20.21 -2.95 6.47
N ASN A 355 -19.99 -3.11 7.78
CA ASN A 355 -20.40 -4.32 8.52
C ASN A 355 -21.92 -4.54 8.58
N ILE A 356 -22.74 -3.49 8.42
CA ILE A 356 -24.21 -3.63 8.34
C ILE A 356 -24.72 -3.70 6.88
N GLY A 357 -23.81 -3.91 5.92
CA GLY A 357 -24.12 -4.12 4.50
C GLY A 357 -24.15 -2.85 3.65
N LEU A 358 -23.81 -1.68 4.19
CA LEU A 358 -23.77 -0.42 3.44
C LEU A 358 -22.39 -0.19 2.80
N ALA A 359 -21.91 -1.12 1.98
CA ALA A 359 -20.59 -1.05 1.36
C ALA A 359 -20.60 -0.38 -0.03
N TRP A 360 -20.22 0.89 -0.11
CA TRP A 360 -20.00 1.58 -1.39
C TRP A 360 -18.79 2.53 -1.34
N PRO A 361 -17.84 2.44 -2.28
CA PRO A 361 -17.83 1.59 -3.48
C PRO A 361 -17.16 0.21 -3.23
N LYS A 362 -17.91 -0.80 -2.76
CA LYS A 362 -17.53 -2.24 -2.65
C LYS A 362 -16.04 -2.51 -2.42
N SER A 363 -15.49 -1.81 -1.45
CA SER A 363 -14.08 -1.83 -1.07
C SER A 363 -14.07 -1.54 0.41
N MET A 364 -13.25 -2.28 1.15
CA MET A 364 -13.06 -2.05 2.58
C MET A 364 -12.63 -0.59 2.79
N PHE A 365 -13.19 0.07 3.82
CA PHE A 365 -13.02 1.50 4.12
C PHE A 365 -13.47 2.47 3.03
N GLY A 366 -14.07 2.00 1.94
CA GLY A 366 -14.54 2.84 0.84
C GLY A 366 -15.60 3.84 1.30
N VAL A 367 -16.51 3.43 2.19
CA VAL A 367 -17.55 4.32 2.74
C VAL A 367 -16.93 5.40 3.60
N GLY A 368 -15.99 5.00 4.45
CA GLY A 368 -15.26 5.92 5.32
C GLY A 368 -14.49 6.98 4.53
N LEU A 369 -13.84 6.56 3.44
CA LEU A 369 -13.11 7.47 2.55
C LEU A 369 -14.04 8.45 1.82
N VAL A 370 -15.21 8.00 1.35
CA VAL A 370 -16.22 8.87 0.75
C VAL A 370 -16.72 9.90 1.75
N LEU A 371 -17.05 9.47 2.98
CA LEU A 371 -17.45 10.37 4.05
C LEU A 371 -16.34 11.35 4.43
N PHE A 372 -15.09 10.89 4.48
CA PHE A 372 -13.93 11.74 4.72
C PHE A 372 -13.86 12.89 3.72
N TYR A 373 -13.98 12.63 2.42
CA TYR A 373 -13.91 13.68 1.41
C TYR A 373 -15.05 14.70 1.55
N ILE A 374 -16.28 14.22 1.76
CA ILE A 374 -17.46 15.08 1.90
C ILE A 374 -17.35 15.95 3.16
N LEU A 375 -17.11 15.33 4.32
CA LEU A 375 -17.05 16.03 5.59
C LEU A 375 -15.82 16.94 5.69
N SER A 376 -14.68 16.54 5.15
CA SER A 376 -13.49 17.40 5.14
C SER A 376 -13.69 18.66 4.31
N ALA A 377 -14.36 18.57 3.15
CA ALA A 377 -14.68 19.76 2.34
C ALA A 377 -15.54 20.76 3.14
N ILE A 378 -16.55 20.27 3.86
CA ILE A 378 -17.44 21.10 4.68
C ILE A 378 -16.69 21.68 5.88
N CYS A 379 -16.04 20.84 6.68
CA CYS A 379 -15.38 21.24 7.91
C CYS A 379 -14.20 22.18 7.66
N PHE A 380 -13.40 21.97 6.60
CA PHE A 380 -12.31 22.89 6.26
C PHE A 380 -12.85 24.28 5.91
N THR A 381 -13.96 24.34 5.17
CA THR A 381 -14.64 25.61 4.85
C THR A 381 -15.10 26.32 6.12
N ILE A 382 -15.73 25.59 7.05
CA ILE A 382 -16.18 26.13 8.34
C ILE A 382 -14.99 26.61 9.18
N VAL A 383 -13.92 25.82 9.28
CA VAL A 383 -12.72 26.18 10.05
C VAL A 383 -12.04 27.42 9.47
N MET A 384 -11.92 27.53 8.15
CA MET A 384 -11.44 28.74 7.49
C MET A 384 -12.33 29.94 7.83
N TYR A 385 -13.66 29.79 7.74
CA TYR A 385 -14.61 30.84 8.10
C TYR A 385 -14.46 31.32 9.55
N LEU A 386 -14.34 30.38 10.50
CA LEU A 386 -14.24 30.69 11.93
C LEU A 386 -12.89 31.36 12.28
N LEU A 387 -11.78 30.92 11.68
CA LEU A 387 -10.44 31.39 12.05
C LEU A 387 -9.96 32.60 11.22
N LEU A 388 -10.40 32.70 9.97
CA LEU A 388 -10.00 33.77 9.05
C LEU A 388 -11.07 34.86 8.92
N GLY A 389 -12.33 34.53 9.19
CA GLY A 389 -13.48 35.38 8.93
C GLY A 389 -14.03 35.23 7.51
N LYS A 390 -15.22 35.80 7.30
CA LYS A 390 -15.98 35.72 6.04
C LYS A 390 -15.17 36.21 4.84
N GLU A 391 -14.67 37.44 4.88
CA GLU A 391 -14.02 38.07 3.73
C GLU A 391 -12.72 37.37 3.32
N ALA A 392 -11.90 36.96 4.29
CA ALA A 392 -10.67 36.23 4.02
C ALA A 392 -10.94 34.84 3.42
N THR A 393 -11.95 34.14 3.92
CA THR A 393 -12.36 32.83 3.39
C THR A 393 -12.87 32.97 1.96
N LYS A 394 -13.72 33.97 1.69
CA LYS A 394 -14.17 34.32 0.34
C LYS A 394 -13.01 34.58 -0.61
N LYS A 395 -12.06 35.43 -0.21
CA LYS A 395 -10.85 35.70 -1.00
C LYS A 395 -10.03 34.43 -1.25
N ALA A 396 -9.95 33.51 -0.28
CA ALA A 396 -9.24 32.24 -0.45
C ALA A 396 -9.87 31.34 -1.53
N PHE A 397 -11.21 31.27 -1.57
CA PHE A 397 -11.97 30.59 -2.62
C PHE A 397 -11.95 31.34 -3.96
N ALA A 398 -11.86 32.68 -3.93
CA ALA A 398 -11.73 33.53 -5.11
C ALA A 398 -10.37 33.37 -5.81
N SER A 399 -9.30 33.16 -5.05
CA SER A 399 -8.11 32.48 -5.57
C SER A 399 -8.56 31.06 -5.94
N ILE A 400 -8.34 30.43 -7.08
CA ILE A 400 -9.07 29.20 -7.52
C ILE A 400 -10.41 29.46 -8.21
N GLY A 401 -10.95 30.68 -8.11
CA GLY A 401 -11.99 31.20 -9.00
C GLY A 401 -13.43 31.06 -8.51
N ILE A 402 -13.65 30.37 -7.38
CA ILE A 402 -14.97 30.27 -6.75
C ILE A 402 -15.39 31.67 -6.27
N GLU A 403 -16.65 32.06 -6.49
CA GLU A 403 -17.18 33.43 -6.33
C GLU A 403 -16.76 34.45 -7.40
N ARG A 404 -15.71 34.20 -8.20
CA ARG A 404 -15.30 35.10 -9.31
C ARG A 404 -15.86 34.70 -10.66
N LEU A 405 -16.06 33.40 -10.86
CA LEU A 405 -16.38 32.81 -12.15
C LEU A 405 -17.79 32.23 -12.11
N SER A 406 -18.49 32.32 -13.23
CA SER A 406 -19.75 31.60 -13.43
C SER A 406 -19.52 30.08 -13.48
N LEU A 407 -20.59 29.30 -13.28
CA LEU A 407 -20.52 27.84 -13.37
C LEU A 407 -20.03 27.34 -14.74
N LYS A 408 -20.47 28.01 -15.82
CA LYS A 408 -20.04 27.73 -17.20
C LYS A 408 -18.54 27.93 -17.37
N GLU A 409 -18.03 28.99 -16.78
CA GLU A 409 -16.62 29.34 -16.78
C GLU A 409 -15.80 28.30 -16.00
N HIS A 410 -16.24 27.89 -14.81
CA HIS A 410 -15.62 26.79 -14.07
C HIS A 410 -15.58 25.49 -14.89
N ALA A 411 -16.68 25.14 -15.58
CA ALA A 411 -16.72 23.96 -16.43
C ALA A 411 -15.70 24.03 -17.58
N PHE A 412 -15.49 25.21 -18.18
CA PHE A 412 -14.45 25.37 -19.20
C PHE A 412 -13.03 25.24 -18.63
N ASP A 413 -12.74 25.84 -17.47
CA ASP A 413 -11.41 25.68 -16.85
C ASP A 413 -11.16 24.25 -16.40
N PHE A 414 -12.19 23.56 -15.90
CA PHE A 414 -12.14 22.13 -15.60
C PHE A 414 -11.79 21.33 -16.86
N LEU A 415 -12.52 21.53 -17.97
CA LEU A 415 -12.27 20.81 -19.23
C LEU A 415 -10.85 21.08 -19.77
N LYS A 416 -10.41 22.34 -19.73
CA LYS A 416 -9.05 22.72 -20.14
C LYS A 416 -7.99 22.14 -19.21
N GLY A 417 -8.26 22.10 -17.92
CA GLY A 417 -7.42 21.45 -16.93
C GLY A 417 -7.35 19.94 -17.14
N PHE A 418 -8.47 19.32 -17.52
CA PHE A 418 -8.57 17.90 -17.85
C PHE A 418 -7.74 17.53 -19.07
N ILE A 419 -7.63 18.39 -20.09
CA ILE A 419 -6.72 18.13 -21.22
C ILE A 419 -5.26 17.99 -20.75
N ILE A 420 -4.84 18.84 -19.80
CA ILE A 420 -3.49 18.81 -19.24
C ILE A 420 -3.31 17.59 -18.34
N ALA A 421 -4.19 17.42 -17.35
CA ALA A 421 -4.12 16.33 -16.39
C ALA A 421 -4.33 14.96 -17.04
N GLY A 422 -5.23 14.88 -18.03
CA GLY A 422 -5.59 13.66 -18.75
C GLY A 422 -4.41 13.04 -19.48
N ILE A 423 -3.51 13.84 -20.07
CA ILE A 423 -2.28 13.31 -20.68
C ILE A 423 -1.35 12.73 -19.61
N CYS A 424 -1.25 13.37 -18.44
CA CYS A 424 -0.49 12.82 -17.31
C CYS A 424 -1.12 11.54 -16.74
N ILE A 425 -2.45 11.46 -16.68
CA ILE A 425 -3.18 10.25 -16.27
C ILE A 425 -2.94 9.13 -17.28
N VAL A 426 -3.05 9.40 -18.59
CA VAL A 426 -2.77 8.42 -19.65
C VAL A 426 -1.32 7.93 -19.57
N TRP A 427 -0.36 8.82 -19.32
CA TRP A 427 1.04 8.45 -19.11
C TRP A 427 1.21 7.51 -17.92
N LEU A 428 0.63 7.87 -16.76
CA LEU A 428 0.67 7.05 -15.55
C LEU A 428 0.03 5.67 -15.78
N VAL A 429 -1.21 5.65 -16.29
CA VAL A 429 -1.98 4.43 -16.54
C VAL A 429 -1.32 3.56 -17.61
N GLY A 430 -0.70 4.15 -18.63
CA GLY A 430 0.04 3.43 -19.66
C GLY A 430 1.24 2.66 -19.09
N TRP A 431 2.01 3.28 -18.20
CA TRP A 431 3.07 2.57 -17.48
C TRP A 431 2.53 1.51 -16.54
N LEU A 432 1.48 1.80 -15.77
CA LEU A 432 0.86 0.81 -14.89
C LEU A 432 0.30 -0.39 -15.66
N ALA A 433 -0.28 -0.17 -16.84
CA ALA A 433 -0.76 -1.23 -17.72
C ALA A 433 0.41 -2.13 -18.16
N LEU A 434 1.53 -1.55 -18.60
CA LEU A 434 2.74 -2.32 -18.98
C LEU A 434 3.27 -3.16 -17.80
N CYS A 435 3.18 -2.64 -16.58
CA CYS A 435 3.66 -3.33 -15.40
C CYS A 435 2.69 -4.39 -14.85
N GLY A 436 1.39 -4.23 -15.12
CA GLY A 436 0.31 -4.96 -14.44
C GLY A 436 -0.69 -5.65 -15.35
N LEU A 437 -0.40 -5.84 -16.63
CA LEU A 437 -1.21 -6.67 -17.54
C LEU A 437 -0.40 -7.88 -18.02
N PRO A 438 -0.96 -9.11 -17.96
CA PRO A 438 -0.25 -10.33 -18.29
C PRO A 438 0.13 -10.44 -19.75
N GLU A 439 -0.67 -9.86 -20.63
CA GLU A 439 -0.44 -9.91 -22.07
C GLU A 439 0.73 -9.01 -22.48
N LEU A 440 1.14 -8.08 -21.61
CA LEU A 440 2.21 -7.12 -21.90
C LEU A 440 3.56 -7.55 -21.33
N MET A 441 3.60 -8.17 -20.14
CA MET A 441 4.85 -8.60 -19.51
C MET A 441 4.65 -9.75 -18.52
N GLN A 442 5.63 -10.66 -18.44
CA GLN A 442 5.72 -11.68 -17.38
C GLN A 442 7.17 -11.84 -16.84
N PRO A 443 7.37 -12.02 -15.52
CA PRO A 443 6.39 -11.74 -14.47
C PRO A 443 6.08 -10.25 -14.38
N TRP A 444 4.93 -9.92 -13.83
CA TRP A 444 4.49 -8.55 -13.63
C TRP A 444 5.34 -7.92 -12.54
N THR A 445 5.53 -6.62 -12.60
CA THR A 445 6.37 -5.93 -11.63
C THR A 445 5.54 -5.00 -10.79
N LEU A 446 5.56 -5.23 -9.48
CA LEU A 446 4.90 -4.36 -8.52
C LEU A 446 5.63 -3.02 -8.47
N ILE A 447 4.87 -1.93 -8.51
CA ILE A 447 5.36 -0.58 -8.24
C ILE A 447 4.81 -0.17 -6.88
N ALA A 448 5.64 0.45 -6.04
CA ALA A 448 5.21 0.89 -4.71
C ALA A 448 4.12 1.97 -4.84
N LEU A 449 3.14 2.00 -3.94
CA LEU A 449 2.06 3.00 -3.85
C LEU A 449 1.03 3.01 -4.98
N ILE A 450 1.41 2.69 -6.22
CA ILE A 450 0.54 2.79 -7.41
C ILE A 450 0.56 1.46 -8.17
N LYS A 451 -0.58 0.79 -8.23
CA LYS A 451 -0.76 -0.48 -8.95
C LYS A 451 -1.82 -0.33 -10.03
N TRP A 452 -1.77 -1.21 -11.02
CA TRP A 452 -2.83 -1.34 -12.01
C TRP A 452 -4.14 -1.78 -11.33
N PRO A 453 -5.27 -1.05 -11.49
CA PRO A 453 -6.51 -1.38 -10.80
C PRO A 453 -7.31 -2.44 -11.59
N VAL A 454 -7.25 -3.70 -11.15
CA VAL A 454 -7.91 -4.82 -11.83
C VAL A 454 -9.42 -4.85 -11.60
N GLY A 455 -10.19 -5.11 -12.67
CA GLY A 455 -11.63 -5.34 -12.61
C GLY A 455 -12.41 -4.18 -11.99
N VAL A 456 -13.20 -4.49 -10.95
CA VAL A 456 -14.07 -3.52 -10.24
C VAL A 456 -13.26 -2.37 -9.63
N ARG A 457 -11.98 -2.60 -9.28
CA ARG A 457 -11.09 -1.54 -8.79
C ARG A 457 -10.95 -0.40 -9.78
N GLY A 458 -10.88 -0.69 -11.09
CA GLY A 458 -10.80 0.36 -12.11
C GLY A 458 -12.03 1.28 -12.10
N ILE A 459 -13.22 0.70 -11.94
CA ILE A 459 -14.48 1.46 -11.82
C ILE A 459 -14.48 2.28 -10.53
N ASN A 460 -14.11 1.65 -9.41
CA ASN A 460 -14.02 2.31 -8.11
C ASN A 460 -13.04 3.48 -8.12
N THR A 461 -11.89 3.36 -8.80
CA THR A 461 -10.92 4.45 -8.98
C THR A 461 -11.57 5.66 -9.66
N VAL A 462 -12.37 5.46 -10.72
CA VAL A 462 -13.06 6.58 -11.41
C VAL A 462 -14.10 7.24 -10.50
N VAL A 463 -14.89 6.43 -9.79
CA VAL A 463 -15.91 6.92 -8.85
C VAL A 463 -15.28 7.73 -7.71
N VAL A 464 -14.26 7.18 -7.04
CA VAL A 464 -13.57 7.83 -5.92
C VAL A 464 -12.83 9.08 -6.40
N THR A 465 -12.30 9.09 -7.63
CA THR A 465 -11.69 10.29 -8.26
C THR A 465 -12.71 11.44 -8.30
N ALA A 466 -13.94 11.18 -8.76
CA ALA A 466 -14.96 12.22 -8.85
C ALA A 466 -15.34 12.78 -7.47
N ILE A 467 -15.41 11.92 -6.45
CA ILE A 467 -15.77 12.29 -5.07
C ILE A 467 -14.66 13.08 -4.37
N ALA A 468 -13.39 12.83 -4.72
CA ALA A 468 -12.25 13.54 -4.12
C ALA A 468 -12.12 15.00 -4.60
N ILE A 469 -12.71 15.36 -5.76
CA ILE A 469 -12.57 16.71 -6.35
C ILE A 469 -13.06 17.84 -5.43
N PRO A 470 -14.27 17.80 -4.84
CA PRO A 470 -14.72 18.82 -3.89
C PRO A 470 -13.79 19.03 -2.70
N TYR A 471 -13.26 17.95 -2.12
CA TYR A 471 -12.27 18.02 -1.05
C TYR A 471 -11.01 18.76 -1.50
N LEU A 472 -10.45 18.37 -2.65
CA LEU A 472 -9.25 18.98 -3.20
C LEU A 472 -9.45 20.43 -3.66
N LEU A 473 -10.67 20.83 -4.02
CA LEU A 473 -11.00 22.24 -4.27
C LEU A 473 -10.85 23.08 -3.01
N VAL A 474 -11.41 22.62 -1.89
CA VAL A 474 -11.29 23.32 -0.61
C VAL A 474 -9.84 23.32 -0.12
N ASP A 475 -9.13 22.19 -0.27
CA ASP A 475 -7.71 22.10 0.05
C ASP A 475 -6.86 23.05 -0.81
N ALA A 476 -7.16 23.15 -2.11
CA ALA A 476 -6.49 24.09 -3.01
C ALA A 476 -6.80 25.56 -2.67
N ALA A 477 -8.02 25.88 -2.24
CA ALA A 477 -8.40 27.22 -1.78
C ALA A 477 -7.60 27.61 -0.53
N TRP A 478 -7.46 26.70 0.43
CA TRP A 478 -6.58 26.89 1.59
C TRP A 478 -5.13 27.09 1.16
N LEU A 479 -4.58 26.17 0.36
CA LEU A 479 -3.19 26.19 -0.05
C LEU A 479 -2.85 27.49 -0.80
N ARG A 480 -3.64 27.81 -1.82
CA ARG A 480 -3.40 28.97 -2.67
C ARG A 480 -3.73 30.27 -1.96
N GLY A 481 -4.85 30.32 -1.26
CA GLY A 481 -5.35 31.53 -0.63
C GLY A 481 -4.66 31.90 0.69
N LEU A 482 -4.05 30.94 1.38
CA LEU A 482 -3.41 31.18 2.68
C LEU A 482 -1.88 31.04 2.62
N LEU A 483 -1.38 30.01 1.95
CA LEU A 483 0.06 29.69 1.96
C LEU A 483 0.83 30.35 0.81
N LEU A 484 0.18 30.48 -0.35
CA LEU A 484 0.76 31.10 -1.54
C LEU A 484 0.35 32.57 -1.72
N SER A 485 -0.26 33.21 -0.71
CA SER A 485 -0.44 34.67 -0.68
C SER A 485 0.94 35.34 -0.78
N ASN A 486 1.10 36.39 -1.59
CA ASN A 486 2.37 37.11 -1.81
C ASN A 486 3.01 37.58 -0.49
N ARG A 487 3.86 36.77 0.15
CA ARG A 487 4.60 37.23 1.33
C ARG A 487 5.91 37.87 0.89
N ASN A 488 6.37 38.86 1.64
CA ASN A 488 7.69 39.44 1.44
C ASN A 488 8.79 38.46 1.90
N TRP A 489 8.98 37.36 1.17
CA TRP A 489 10.15 36.50 1.34
C TRP A 489 11.30 37.17 0.58
N GLY A 490 12.24 37.79 1.30
CA GLY A 490 13.45 38.34 0.68
C GLY A 490 14.22 37.25 -0.10
N GLY A 491 14.55 37.55 -1.38
CA GLY A 491 15.45 36.76 -2.22
C GLY A 491 14.79 36.03 -3.41
N SER A 492 15.63 35.53 -4.33
CA SER A 492 15.25 34.87 -5.59
C SER A 492 14.55 33.52 -5.45
N ASN A 493 14.50 32.93 -4.24
CA ASN A 493 13.97 31.58 -3.99
C ASN A 493 12.57 31.59 -3.35
N HIS A 494 11.78 32.64 -3.57
CA HIS A 494 10.44 32.80 -2.98
C HIS A 494 9.50 31.59 -3.23
N GLU A 495 9.46 31.08 -4.47
CA GLU A 495 8.60 29.94 -4.85
C GLU A 495 8.92 28.65 -4.05
N VAL A 496 10.20 28.37 -3.85
CA VAL A 496 10.67 27.19 -3.09
C VAL A 496 10.32 27.33 -1.61
N LYS A 497 10.57 28.50 -1.03
CA LYS A 497 10.23 28.77 0.39
C LYS A 497 8.73 28.65 0.64
N SER A 498 7.90 29.13 -0.28
CA SER A 498 6.45 29.04 -0.18
C SER A 498 5.95 27.58 -0.24
N THR A 499 6.54 26.76 -1.12
CA THR A 499 6.24 25.31 -1.22
C THR A 499 6.67 24.55 0.04
N ILE A 500 7.88 24.82 0.57
CA ILE A 500 8.37 24.21 1.82
C ILE A 500 7.53 24.66 3.02
N PHE A 501 7.10 25.91 3.05
CA PHE A 501 6.24 26.39 4.13
C PHE A 501 4.87 25.69 4.10
N ALA A 502 4.28 25.54 2.91
CA ALA A 502 3.04 24.79 2.73
C ALA A 502 3.14 23.36 3.24
N PHE A 503 4.30 22.72 3.00
CA PHE A 503 4.63 21.40 3.53
C PHE A 503 4.62 21.37 5.07
N ILE A 504 5.42 22.22 5.72
CA ILE A 504 5.59 22.18 7.18
C ILE A 504 4.27 22.52 7.90
N SER A 505 3.51 23.49 7.38
CA SER A 505 2.40 24.08 8.14
C SER A 505 1.21 23.15 8.38
N LYS A 506 0.94 22.18 7.49
CA LYS A 506 -0.18 21.22 7.64
C LYS A 506 0.31 19.83 8.04
N PHE A 507 1.40 19.36 7.43
CA PHE A 507 1.83 17.98 7.60
C PHE A 507 2.57 17.70 8.90
N ALA A 508 3.19 18.70 9.54
CA ALA A 508 3.83 18.48 10.84
C ALA A 508 2.82 18.03 11.91
N VAL A 509 1.70 18.75 12.03
CA VAL A 509 0.63 18.40 12.99
C VAL A 509 -0.12 17.15 12.54
N SER A 510 -0.42 17.03 11.24
CA SER A 510 -1.09 15.84 10.71
C SER A 510 -0.28 14.56 10.95
N GLY A 511 1.04 14.61 10.74
CA GLY A 511 1.93 13.49 10.96
C GLY A 511 2.05 13.11 12.43
N VAL A 512 2.26 14.08 13.33
CA VAL A 512 2.30 13.82 14.78
C VAL A 512 0.97 13.22 15.26
N LEU A 513 -0.17 13.77 14.84
CA LEU A 513 -1.47 13.23 15.23
C LEU A 513 -1.76 11.87 14.61
N ALA A 514 -1.32 11.61 13.38
CA ALA A 514 -1.45 10.28 12.79
C ALA A 514 -0.65 9.23 13.57
N VAL A 515 0.59 9.55 13.97
CA VAL A 515 1.39 8.69 14.86
C VAL A 515 0.66 8.50 16.20
N VAL A 516 0.11 9.55 16.80
CA VAL A 516 -0.68 9.44 18.04
C VAL A 516 -1.94 8.59 17.83
N VAL A 517 -2.62 8.68 16.69
CA VAL A 517 -3.77 7.83 16.38
C VAL A 517 -3.33 6.37 16.23
N VAL A 518 -2.24 6.09 15.51
CA VAL A 518 -1.70 4.73 15.32
C VAL A 518 -1.29 4.14 16.68
N PHE A 519 -0.32 4.77 17.35
CA PHE A 519 0.29 4.20 18.56
C PHE A 519 -0.49 4.48 19.84
N GLY A 520 -1.09 5.67 19.96
CA GLY A 520 -1.82 6.08 21.16
C GLY A 520 -3.13 5.34 21.34
N THR A 521 -3.76 4.86 20.26
CA THR A 521 -4.96 4.02 20.38
C THR A 521 -4.63 2.59 20.80
N THR A 522 -3.52 2.03 20.32
CA THR A 522 -2.95 0.77 20.82
C THR A 522 -2.58 0.87 22.29
N ALA A 523 -1.80 1.89 22.67
CA ALA A 523 -1.27 2.04 24.04
C ALA A 523 -2.34 2.23 25.12
N LEU A 524 -3.52 2.76 24.77
CA LEU A 524 -4.64 2.92 25.69
C LEU A 524 -5.48 1.64 25.86
N GLY A 525 -5.16 0.55 25.16
CA GLY A 525 -5.93 -0.70 25.18
C GLY A 525 -7.37 -0.54 24.69
N LEU A 526 -7.67 0.58 24.03
CA LEU A 526 -9.03 0.97 23.65
C LEU A 526 -9.47 0.31 22.35
N ILE A 527 -8.57 -0.35 21.58
CA ILE A 527 -8.97 -0.89 20.28
C ILE A 527 -8.34 -2.24 19.89
N ALA A 528 -9.19 -3.11 19.35
CA ALA A 528 -8.86 -4.29 18.56
C ALA A 528 -7.99 -3.95 17.32
N GLY A 529 -7.20 -4.90 16.84
CA GLY A 529 -6.27 -4.77 15.69
C GLY A 529 -6.82 -4.16 14.40
N LYS A 530 -8.14 -4.00 14.28
CA LYS A 530 -8.84 -3.36 13.16
C LYS A 530 -8.57 -1.84 13.04
N MET A 531 -8.27 -1.11 14.13
CA MET A 531 -7.97 0.34 14.03
C MET A 531 -6.50 0.67 13.82
N VAL A 532 -5.60 -0.26 14.12
CA VAL A 532 -4.20 -0.14 13.70
C VAL A 532 -4.12 -0.10 12.18
N LEU A 533 -4.80 -1.02 11.50
CA LEU A 533 -4.89 -1.05 10.04
C LEU A 533 -5.38 0.29 9.46
N LEU A 534 -6.35 0.91 10.14
CA LEU A 534 -6.82 2.24 9.77
C LEU A 534 -5.72 3.32 9.91
N GLY A 535 -4.94 3.24 10.98
CA GLY A 535 -3.78 4.09 11.20
C GLY A 535 -2.69 3.90 10.14
N LEU A 536 -2.43 2.67 9.71
CA LEU A 536 -1.48 2.39 8.62
C LEU A 536 -1.98 2.94 7.28
N LEU A 537 -3.26 2.78 6.98
CA LEU A 537 -3.88 3.40 5.79
C LEU A 537 -3.81 4.93 5.85
N LEU A 538 -3.96 5.52 7.04
CA LEU A 538 -3.78 6.96 7.24
C LEU A 538 -2.36 7.41 6.89
N LEU A 539 -1.33 6.66 7.29
CA LEU A 539 0.06 6.99 6.96
C LEU A 539 0.30 6.96 5.44
N LEU A 540 -0.20 5.91 4.76
CA LEU A 540 -0.15 5.83 3.30
C LEU A 540 -0.89 7.02 2.66
N PHE A 541 -2.08 7.34 3.15
CA PHE A 541 -2.87 8.47 2.68
C PHE A 541 -2.14 9.80 2.87
N LEU A 542 -1.44 10.00 3.99
CA LEU A 542 -0.63 11.20 4.24
C LEU A 542 0.53 11.36 3.26
N VAL A 543 1.22 10.26 2.91
CA VAL A 543 2.30 10.27 1.91
C VAL A 543 1.77 10.69 0.55
N VAL A 544 0.60 10.19 0.14
CA VAL A 544 -0.02 10.58 -1.13
C VAL A 544 -0.55 12.02 -1.07
N GLN A 545 -1.15 12.43 0.05
CA GLN A 545 -1.66 13.79 0.24
C GLN A 545 -0.52 14.83 0.19
N LEU A 546 0.66 14.46 0.66
CA LEU A 546 1.87 15.26 0.53
C LEU A 546 2.20 15.50 -0.95
N LEU A 547 2.26 14.45 -1.75
CA LEU A 547 2.53 14.54 -3.19
C LEU A 547 1.50 15.44 -3.89
N THR A 548 0.21 15.24 -3.62
CA THR A 548 -0.86 16.04 -4.24
C THR A 548 -0.83 17.51 -3.82
N THR A 549 -0.42 17.80 -2.59
CA THR A 549 -0.20 19.18 -2.13
C THR A 549 0.94 19.84 -2.91
N ILE A 550 2.05 19.13 -3.15
CA ILE A 550 3.18 19.64 -3.94
C ILE A 550 2.75 19.91 -5.38
N ILE A 551 2.01 19.00 -6.01
CA ILE A 551 1.48 19.17 -7.37
C ILE A 551 0.56 20.40 -7.44
N THR A 552 -0.32 20.57 -6.45
CA THR A 552 -1.25 21.71 -6.37
C THR A 552 -0.51 23.03 -6.16
N ALA A 553 0.47 23.08 -5.25
CA ALA A 553 1.28 24.27 -5.03
C ALA A 553 2.04 24.67 -6.31
N TRP A 554 2.66 23.69 -6.96
CA TRP A 554 3.46 23.92 -8.15
C TRP A 554 2.61 24.42 -9.33
N THR A 555 1.45 23.81 -9.59
CA THR A 555 0.53 24.30 -10.64
C THR A 555 -0.05 25.67 -10.32
N ALA A 556 -0.37 25.95 -9.04
CA ALA A 556 -0.82 27.26 -8.61
C ALA A 556 0.25 28.35 -8.88
N LEU A 557 1.53 28.04 -8.69
CA LEU A 557 2.64 28.96 -8.97
C LEU A 557 2.91 29.10 -10.48
N LYS A 558 2.93 28.00 -11.24
CA LYS A 558 3.31 28.01 -12.67
C LYS A 558 2.18 28.36 -13.62
N PHE A 559 0.97 27.88 -13.36
CA PHE A 559 -0.19 28.08 -14.22
C PHE A 559 -1.16 29.13 -13.69
N GLN A 560 -1.03 29.54 -12.43
CA GLN A 560 -2.01 30.40 -11.74
C GLN A 560 -3.43 29.84 -11.80
N ASN A 561 -3.53 28.51 -11.88
CA ASN A 561 -4.76 27.73 -11.92
C ASN A 561 -4.48 26.34 -11.32
N VAL A 562 -5.45 25.80 -10.58
CA VAL A 562 -5.29 24.56 -9.80
C VAL A 562 -6.01 23.36 -10.42
N TRP A 563 -6.87 23.55 -11.42
CA TRP A 563 -7.66 22.45 -12.00
C TRP A 563 -6.82 21.28 -12.54
N PRO A 564 -5.71 21.50 -13.28
CA PRO A 564 -4.86 20.39 -13.70
C PRO A 564 -4.37 19.55 -12.51
N ALA A 565 -3.95 20.19 -11.42
CA ALA A 565 -3.50 19.49 -10.23
C ALA A 565 -4.61 18.78 -9.49
N ILE A 566 -5.78 19.41 -9.32
CA ILE A 566 -6.92 18.81 -8.62
C ILE A 566 -7.35 17.52 -9.31
N ILE A 567 -7.47 17.52 -10.63
CA ILE A 567 -7.89 16.34 -11.41
C ILE A 567 -6.86 15.22 -11.28
N LEU A 568 -5.57 15.54 -11.50
CA LEU A 568 -4.49 14.55 -11.40
C LEU A 568 -4.36 13.99 -9.97
N SER A 569 -4.46 14.86 -8.97
CA SER A 569 -4.37 14.50 -7.55
C SER A 569 -5.53 13.63 -7.11
N ALA A 570 -6.75 13.94 -7.55
CA ALA A 570 -7.93 13.14 -7.28
C ALA A 570 -7.76 11.72 -7.81
N PHE A 571 -7.22 11.58 -9.03
CA PHE A 571 -6.95 10.29 -9.63
C PHE A 571 -5.89 9.50 -8.86
N ILE A 572 -4.77 10.12 -8.50
CA ILE A 572 -3.69 9.45 -7.75
C ILE A 572 -4.18 8.99 -6.37
N LEU A 573 -4.93 9.82 -5.64
CA LEU A 573 -5.50 9.45 -4.33
C LEU A 573 -6.47 8.27 -4.45
N ALA A 574 -7.37 8.32 -5.43
CA ALA A 574 -8.31 7.24 -5.69
C ALA A 574 -7.62 5.93 -6.09
N LEU A 575 -6.59 6.03 -6.94
CA LEU A 575 -5.81 4.88 -7.40
C LEU A 575 -5.10 4.19 -6.23
N VAL A 576 -4.40 4.94 -5.38
CA VAL A 576 -3.69 4.37 -4.22
C VAL A 576 -4.68 3.73 -3.25
N ALA A 577 -5.78 4.42 -2.93
CA ALA A 577 -6.76 3.93 -1.97
C ALA A 577 -7.43 2.63 -2.43
N VAL A 578 -7.93 2.60 -3.67
CA VAL A 578 -8.70 1.46 -4.19
C VAL A 578 -7.81 0.26 -4.52
N SER A 579 -6.54 0.47 -4.89
CA SER A 579 -5.62 -0.64 -5.17
C SER A 579 -5.00 -1.28 -3.92
N SER A 580 -5.06 -0.60 -2.78
CA SER A 580 -4.46 -1.08 -1.52
C SER A 580 -5.47 -1.75 -0.59
N LEU A 581 -6.75 -1.80 -0.97
CA LEU A 581 -7.83 -2.27 -0.10
C LEU A 581 -8.57 -3.47 -0.71
N PRO A 582 -9.05 -4.41 0.15
CA PRO A 582 -9.86 -5.53 -0.30
C PRO A 582 -11.20 -5.09 -0.88
N LEU A 583 -11.72 -5.84 -1.86
CA LEU A 583 -13.11 -5.74 -2.29
C LEU A 583 -14.02 -6.42 -1.26
N ILE A 584 -15.19 -5.86 -0.99
CA ILE A 584 -16.20 -6.38 -0.04
C ILE A 584 -17.61 -6.36 -0.65
#